data_AF-A2I886-F1
#
_entry.id   AF-A2I886-F1
#
_cell.length_a   1.000
_cell.length_b   1.000
_cell.length_c   1.000
_cell.angle_alpha   90.00
_cell.angle_beta   90.00
_cell.angle_gamma   90.00
#
_symmetry.space_group_name_H-M   'P 1'
#
loop_
_entity.id
_entity.type
_entity.pdbx_description
1 polymer ?
#
loop_
_entity_poly.entity_id
_entity_poly.type
_entity_poly.pdbx_seq_one_letter_code
_entity_poly.pdbx_strand_id
1 'polypeptide(L)'
;MECLLYVYILGILFSLSMALEVSHFYICSTDYVASERNFLCHTANFKLVSLPPKGDEFFDCCFQTSEWMDRGSKELKTNKFVSDMKKYGFDKRKAIEKVVQSCKTEMRDKINSWAYFRCFVMDQRISSGFKKMLKIKERQFFTEKPFCK
;
A
#
# COMPACT_ATOMS: atom_id res chain seq x y z
N MET A 1 -45.48 -0.69 -3.20
CA MET A 1 -44.57 -1.02 -2.07
C MET A 1 -43.27 -1.68 -2.53
N GLU A 2 -43.21 -2.30 -3.71
CA GLU A 2 -42.01 -3.04 -4.18
C GLU A 2 -40.84 -2.15 -4.61
N CYS A 3 -41.09 -0.98 -5.21
CA CYS A 3 -40.01 -0.04 -5.61
C CYS A 3 -39.24 0.55 -4.41
N LEU A 4 -39.91 0.79 -3.28
CA LEU A 4 -39.27 1.33 -2.08
C LEU A 4 -38.31 0.31 -1.45
N LEU A 5 -38.68 -0.97 -1.49
CA LEU A 5 -37.81 -2.07 -1.02
C LEU A 5 -36.56 -2.18 -1.90
N TYR A 6 -36.71 -2.03 -3.22
CA TYR A 6 -35.59 -2.11 -4.17
C TYR A 6 -34.60 -0.96 -4.02
N VAL A 7 -35.09 0.27 -3.80
CA VAL A 7 -34.25 1.45 -3.52
C VAL A 7 -33.52 1.29 -2.17
N TYR A 8 -34.17 0.72 -1.17
CA TYR A 8 -33.55 0.48 0.14
C TYR A 8 -32.45 -0.60 0.05
N ILE A 9 -32.70 -1.68 -0.70
CA ILE A 9 -31.71 -2.75 -0.93
C ILE A 9 -30.51 -2.22 -1.74
N LEU A 10 -30.75 -1.42 -2.79
CA LEU A 10 -29.68 -0.76 -3.55
C LEU A 10 -28.89 0.23 -2.69
N GLY A 11 -29.57 1.00 -1.82
CA GLY A 11 -28.93 1.91 -0.87
C GLY A 11 -28.07 1.18 0.15
N ILE A 12 -28.52 0.03 0.67
CA ILE A 12 -27.74 -0.83 1.57
C ILE A 12 -26.56 -1.48 0.83
N LEU A 13 -26.75 -1.98 -0.39
CA LEU A 13 -25.68 -2.53 -1.23
C LEU A 13 -24.63 -1.48 -1.62
N PHE A 14 -25.04 -0.24 -1.86
CA PHE A 14 -24.13 0.88 -2.12
C PHE A 14 -23.40 1.33 -0.85
N SER A 15 -24.08 1.31 0.30
CA SER A 15 -23.46 1.53 1.61
C SER A 15 -22.47 0.42 1.99
N LEU A 16 -22.77 -0.83 1.61
CA LEU A 16 -21.90 -1.99 1.78
C LEU A 16 -20.79 -2.06 0.73
N SER A 17 -20.96 -1.48 -0.46
CA SER A 17 -19.85 -1.34 -1.41
C SER A 17 -18.90 -0.21 -1.02
N MET A 18 -19.39 0.76 -0.23
CA MET A 18 -18.55 1.66 0.57
C MET A 18 -18.03 1.03 1.87
N ALA A 19 -18.35 -0.25 2.16
CA ALA A 19 -17.81 -0.93 3.33
C ALA A 19 -16.32 -1.19 3.14
N LEU A 20 -15.55 -0.49 3.96
CA LEU A 20 -14.15 -0.69 4.28
C LEU A 20 -13.26 -0.99 3.05
N GLU A 21 -12.66 0.05 2.47
CA GLU A 21 -11.33 -0.15 1.92
C GLU A 21 -10.44 -0.64 3.07
N VAL A 22 -10.26 -1.96 3.11
CA VAL A 22 -9.45 -2.64 4.12
C VAL A 22 -8.03 -2.10 4.01
N SER A 23 -7.49 -1.58 5.11
CA SER A 23 -6.10 -1.19 5.13
C SER A 23 -5.24 -2.44 5.30
N HIS A 24 -4.74 -2.95 4.18
CA HIS A 24 -3.79 -4.04 4.10
C HIS A 24 -2.56 -3.80 4.99
N PHE A 25 -2.02 -2.58 4.97
CA PHE A 25 -0.87 -2.23 5.83
C PHE A 25 -1.22 -2.31 7.31
N TYR A 26 -2.44 -1.94 7.69
CA TYR A 26 -2.88 -2.06 9.08
C TYR A 26 -3.03 -3.52 9.49
N ILE A 27 -3.68 -4.35 8.67
CA ILE A 27 -3.82 -5.79 8.93
C ILE A 27 -2.44 -6.44 9.05
N CYS A 28 -1.55 -6.22 8.08
CA CYS A 28 -0.21 -6.79 8.11
C CYS A 28 0.63 -6.30 9.29
N SER A 29 0.28 -5.16 9.90
CA SER A 29 1.00 -4.63 11.05
C SER A 29 0.62 -5.28 12.38
N THR A 30 -0.53 -5.96 12.49
CA THR A 30 -1.05 -6.42 13.80
C THR A 30 -0.10 -7.36 14.52
N ASP A 31 0.59 -8.23 13.77
CA ASP A 31 1.56 -9.19 14.30
C ASP A 31 2.86 -8.52 14.77
N TYR A 32 3.05 -7.25 14.42
CA TYR A 32 4.27 -6.47 14.66
C TYR A 32 4.08 -5.35 15.68
N VAL A 33 2.83 -5.00 16.06
CA VAL A 33 2.56 -3.84 16.94
C VAL A 33 3.26 -3.97 18.29
N ALA A 34 3.28 -5.17 18.87
CA ALA A 34 3.84 -5.39 20.20
C ALA A 34 5.38 -5.27 20.24
N SER A 35 6.07 -5.74 19.21
CA SER A 35 7.54 -5.82 19.19
C SER A 35 8.21 -4.71 18.37
N GLU A 36 7.56 -4.20 17.33
CA GLU A 36 8.17 -3.33 16.30
C GLU A 36 7.44 -1.99 16.14
N ARG A 37 6.78 -1.53 17.20
CA ARG A 37 5.98 -0.31 17.23
C ARG A 37 6.67 0.91 16.62
N ASN A 38 7.92 1.15 16.99
CA ASN A 38 8.70 2.30 16.52
C ASN A 38 8.94 2.22 15.01
N PHE A 39 9.30 1.03 14.50
CA PHE A 39 9.48 0.79 13.08
C PHE A 39 8.17 1.02 12.29
N LEU A 40 7.04 0.52 12.80
CA LEU A 40 5.73 0.75 12.18
C LEU A 40 5.39 2.24 12.17
N CYS A 41 5.65 2.96 13.27
CA CYS A 41 5.38 4.38 13.33
C CYS A 41 6.27 5.21 12.39
N HIS A 42 7.55 4.86 12.26
CA HIS A 42 8.43 5.45 11.26
C HIS A 42 7.90 5.21 9.83
N THR A 43 7.53 3.96 9.53
CA THR A 43 6.99 3.57 8.22
C THR A 43 5.70 4.32 7.88
N ALA A 44 4.77 4.43 8.82
CA ALA A 44 3.52 5.19 8.68
C ALA A 44 3.75 6.70 8.46
N ASN A 45 4.92 7.21 8.87
CA ASN A 45 5.37 8.58 8.61
C ASN A 45 6.30 8.70 7.39
N PHE A 46 6.44 7.63 6.61
CA PHE A 46 7.35 7.55 5.46
C PHE A 46 8.82 7.86 5.81
N LYS A 47 9.21 7.60 7.07
CA LYS A 47 10.60 7.66 7.52
C LYS A 47 11.24 6.30 7.28
N LEU A 48 12.25 6.28 6.43
CA LEU A 48 13.00 5.06 6.10
C LEU A 48 14.02 4.82 7.21
N VAL A 49 13.82 3.75 7.97
CA VAL A 49 14.72 3.29 9.03
C VAL A 49 15.22 1.88 8.69
N SER A 50 16.23 1.41 9.42
CA SER A 50 16.70 0.03 9.29
C SER A 50 15.56 -0.95 9.58
N LEU A 51 15.48 -2.01 8.79
CA LEU A 51 14.49 -3.05 9.01
C LEU A 51 14.81 -3.83 10.29
N PRO A 52 13.80 -4.11 11.14
CA PRO A 52 13.94 -5.12 12.18
C PRO A 52 14.05 -6.53 11.57
N PRO A 53 14.39 -7.57 12.36
CA PRO A 53 14.59 -8.93 11.86
C PRO A 53 13.46 -9.53 11.01
N LYS A 54 12.22 -9.01 11.15
CA LYS A 54 11.05 -9.41 10.35
C LYS A 54 10.43 -8.26 9.53
N GLY A 55 11.17 -7.17 9.35
CA GLY A 55 10.67 -6.00 8.63
C GLY A 55 10.35 -6.29 7.15
N ASP A 56 11.09 -7.19 6.52
CA ASP A 56 10.82 -7.61 5.14
C ASP A 56 9.49 -8.39 5.02
N GLU A 57 9.19 -9.26 5.99
CA GLU A 57 7.94 -10.03 6.04
C GLU A 57 6.71 -9.12 6.13
N PHE A 58 6.82 -8.00 6.87
CA PHE A 58 5.77 -6.98 6.92
C PHE A 58 5.49 -6.38 5.53
N PHE A 59 6.52 -5.97 4.79
CA PHE A 59 6.32 -5.39 3.46
C PHE A 59 5.85 -6.43 2.45
N ASP A 60 6.30 -7.67 2.54
CA ASP A 60 5.81 -8.77 1.71
C ASP A 60 4.32 -9.02 1.95
N CYS A 61 3.87 -9.06 3.20
CA CYS A 61 2.45 -9.13 3.53
C CYS A 61 1.68 -7.97 2.87
N CYS A 62 2.14 -6.73 3.05
CA CYS A 62 1.48 -5.53 2.51
C CYS A 62 1.36 -5.55 0.98
N PHE A 63 2.42 -5.93 0.28
CA PHE A 63 2.44 -5.95 -1.19
C PHE A 63 1.62 -7.11 -1.76
N GLN A 64 1.62 -8.27 -1.10
CA GLN A 64 0.83 -9.42 -1.51
C GLN A 64 -0.66 -9.19 -1.29
N THR A 65 -1.05 -8.69 -0.12
CA THR A 65 -2.46 -8.37 0.20
C THR A 65 -2.99 -7.20 -0.63
N SER A 66 -2.12 -6.26 -1.04
CA SER A 66 -2.46 -5.23 -2.04
C SER A 66 -2.53 -5.75 -3.48
N GLU A 67 -2.24 -7.04 -3.71
CA GLU A 67 -2.13 -7.68 -5.02
C GLU A 67 -1.08 -7.02 -5.93
N TRP A 68 -0.12 -6.31 -5.37
CA TRP A 68 0.99 -5.72 -6.11
C TRP A 68 2.08 -6.75 -6.39
N MET A 69 2.08 -7.87 -5.68
CA MET A 69 2.97 -9.01 -5.87
C MET A 69 2.24 -10.33 -5.62
N ASP A 70 2.71 -11.41 -6.24
CA ASP A 70 2.29 -12.76 -5.90
C ASP A 70 3.05 -13.29 -4.68
N ARG A 71 2.45 -14.24 -3.97
CA ARG A 71 3.12 -14.93 -2.85
C ARG A 71 4.39 -15.63 -3.34
N GLY A 72 5.51 -15.36 -2.68
CA GLY A 72 6.82 -15.91 -3.04
C GLY A 72 7.48 -15.25 -4.26
N SER A 73 6.81 -14.31 -4.92
CA SER A 73 7.39 -13.53 -6.01
C SER A 73 8.02 -12.24 -5.49
N LYS A 74 9.15 -11.87 -6.08
CA LYS A 74 9.79 -10.55 -5.90
C LYS A 74 9.36 -9.54 -6.98
N GLU A 75 8.53 -9.98 -7.92
CA GLU A 75 8.16 -9.21 -9.10
C GLU A 75 6.92 -8.36 -8.85
N LEU A 76 7.02 -7.06 -9.13
CA LEU A 76 5.91 -6.14 -9.03
C LEU A 76 4.96 -6.32 -10.22
N LYS A 77 3.68 -6.57 -9.93
CA LYS A 77 2.57 -6.49 -10.89
C LYS A 77 2.32 -5.03 -11.29
N THR A 78 3.17 -4.53 -12.17
CA THR A 78 3.22 -3.12 -12.57
C THR A 78 1.87 -2.59 -13.05
N ASN A 79 1.11 -3.37 -13.82
CA ASN A 79 -0.22 -2.97 -14.29
C ASN A 79 -1.20 -2.72 -13.14
N LYS A 80 -1.23 -3.61 -12.14
CA LYS A 80 -2.08 -3.47 -10.95
C LYS A 80 -1.65 -2.26 -10.12
N PHE A 81 -0.34 -2.09 -9.92
CA PHE A 81 0.20 -0.93 -9.21
C PHE A 81 -0.13 0.41 -9.90
N VAL A 82 0.02 0.48 -11.23
CA VAL A 82 -0.35 1.66 -12.03
C VAL A 82 -1.86 1.93 -11.93
N SER A 83 -2.68 0.89 -11.98
CA SER A 83 -4.14 1.00 -11.85
C SER A 83 -4.54 1.59 -10.49
N ASP A 84 -3.92 1.12 -9.40
CA ASP A 84 -4.15 1.69 -8.06
C ASP A 84 -3.67 3.15 -7.99
N MET A 85 -2.46 3.45 -8.44
CA MET A 85 -1.94 4.83 -8.47
C MET A 85 -2.89 5.78 -9.21
N LYS A 86 -3.45 5.34 -10.35
CA LYS A 86 -4.45 6.08 -11.12
C LYS A 86 -5.76 6.25 -10.34
N LYS A 87 -6.28 5.17 -9.73
CA LYS A 87 -7.52 5.19 -8.92
C LYS A 87 -7.46 6.27 -7.82
N TYR A 88 -6.29 6.47 -7.22
CA TYR A 88 -6.08 7.47 -6.16
C TYR A 88 -5.49 8.81 -6.66
N GLY A 89 -5.65 9.10 -7.95
CA GLY A 89 -5.43 10.44 -8.51
C GLY A 89 -4.00 10.72 -8.99
N PHE A 90 -3.19 9.70 -9.27
CA PHE A 90 -1.88 9.84 -9.90
C PHE A 90 -1.82 9.07 -11.22
N ASP A 91 -2.26 9.71 -12.31
CA ASP A 91 -2.24 9.13 -13.66
C ASP A 91 -0.96 9.53 -14.42
N LYS A 92 0.16 8.89 -14.08
CA LYS A 92 1.44 9.05 -14.81
C LYS A 92 2.09 7.71 -15.11
N ARG A 93 1.39 6.83 -15.83
CA ARG A 93 1.85 5.47 -16.18
C ARG A 93 3.32 5.40 -16.61
N LYS A 94 3.73 6.21 -17.59
CA LYS A 94 5.12 6.22 -18.09
C LYS A 94 6.15 6.57 -17.01
N ALA A 95 5.80 7.45 -16.07
CA ALA A 95 6.69 7.79 -14.96
C ALA A 95 6.80 6.61 -14.00
N ILE A 96 5.67 5.98 -13.64
CA ILE A 96 5.63 4.81 -12.76
C ILE A 96 6.47 3.67 -13.35
N GLU A 97 6.25 3.30 -14.61
CA GLU A 97 6.98 2.22 -15.29
C GLU A 97 8.50 2.49 -15.32
N LYS A 98 8.92 3.74 -15.58
CA LYS A 98 10.33 4.13 -15.51
C LYS A 98 10.91 3.97 -14.12
N VAL A 99 10.19 4.36 -13.07
CA VAL A 99 10.64 4.19 -11.69
C VAL A 99 10.78 2.72 -11.34
N VAL A 100 9.77 1.90 -11.67
CA VAL A 100 9.81 0.44 -11.45
C VAL A 100 11.05 -0.17 -12.10
N GLN A 101 11.33 0.18 -13.36
CA GLN A 101 12.50 -0.35 -14.07
C GLN A 101 13.82 0.15 -13.46
N SER A 102 13.87 1.41 -13.03
CA SER A 102 15.05 1.97 -12.34
C SER A 102 15.33 1.21 -11.05
N CYS A 103 14.29 0.97 -10.24
CA CYS A 103 14.40 0.23 -8.98
C CYS A 103 14.89 -1.20 -9.17
N LYS A 104 14.37 -1.92 -10.16
CA LYS A 104 14.86 -3.26 -10.53
C LYS A 104 16.34 -3.23 -10.93
N THR A 105 16.74 -2.23 -11.70
CA THR A 105 18.11 -2.09 -12.19
C THR A 105 19.09 -1.77 -11.06
N GLU A 106 18.70 -0.89 -10.15
CA GLU A 106 19.50 -0.50 -8.99
C GLU A 106 19.63 -1.61 -7.96
N MET A 107 18.54 -2.31 -7.66
CA MET A 107 18.49 -3.33 -6.60
C MET A 107 18.88 -4.73 -7.08
N ARG A 108 18.79 -5.02 -8.39
CA ARG A 108 19.15 -6.31 -8.99
C ARG A 108 18.50 -7.49 -8.24
N ASP A 109 19.32 -8.40 -7.72
CA ASP A 109 18.95 -9.59 -6.96
C ASP A 109 18.36 -9.29 -5.57
N LYS A 110 18.62 -8.08 -5.05
CA LYS A 110 18.09 -7.57 -3.77
C LYS A 110 16.71 -6.93 -3.90
N ILE A 111 16.09 -6.97 -5.08
CA ILE A 111 14.73 -6.46 -5.25
C ILE A 111 13.73 -7.30 -4.45
N ASN A 112 12.89 -6.64 -3.65
CA ASN A 112 11.80 -7.21 -2.86
C ASN A 112 10.75 -6.12 -2.55
N SER A 113 9.71 -6.45 -1.79
CA SER A 113 8.63 -5.50 -1.44
C SER A 113 9.14 -4.25 -0.73
N TRP A 114 10.06 -4.41 0.24
CA TRP A 114 10.69 -3.28 0.92
C TRP A 114 11.49 -2.41 -0.05
N ALA A 115 12.28 -3.01 -0.93
CA ALA A 115 13.08 -2.31 -1.92
C ALA A 115 12.21 -1.42 -2.80
N TYR A 116 11.07 -1.93 -3.30
CA TYR A 116 10.11 -1.11 -4.06
C TYR A 116 9.49 0.00 -3.22
N PHE A 117 9.02 -0.30 -2.01
CA PHE A 117 8.45 0.71 -1.11
C PHE A 117 9.44 1.86 -0.89
N ARG A 118 10.68 1.55 -0.51
CA ARG A 118 11.76 2.53 -0.32
C ARG A 118 11.98 3.35 -1.58
N CYS A 119 12.11 2.67 -2.72
CA CYS A 119 12.28 3.29 -4.02
C CYS A 119 11.19 4.32 -4.32
N PHE A 120 9.92 3.93 -4.17
CA PHE A 120 8.78 4.79 -4.48
C PHE A 120 8.65 5.94 -3.50
N VAL A 121 8.98 5.73 -2.23
CA VAL A 121 9.03 6.80 -1.22
C VAL A 121 10.12 7.84 -1.54
N MET A 122 11.25 7.42 -2.11
CA MET A 122 12.39 8.28 -2.43
C MET A 122 12.33 8.94 -3.82
N ASP A 123 11.67 8.32 -4.79
CA ASP A 123 11.71 8.80 -6.18
C ASP A 123 10.90 10.10 -6.36
N GLN A 124 11.59 11.17 -6.77
CA GLN A 124 10.99 12.50 -6.91
C GLN A 124 9.81 12.56 -7.89
N ARG A 125 9.74 11.64 -8.87
CA ARG A 125 8.73 11.66 -9.93
C ARG A 125 7.38 11.14 -9.43
N ILE A 126 7.39 10.14 -8.54
CA ILE A 126 6.17 9.45 -8.10
C ILE A 126 5.91 9.52 -6.59
N SER A 127 6.89 9.89 -5.76
CA SER A 127 6.81 9.85 -4.30
C SER A 127 5.59 10.57 -3.73
N SER A 128 5.29 11.77 -4.22
CA SER A 128 4.10 12.51 -3.79
C SER A 128 2.80 11.76 -4.10
N GLY A 129 2.67 11.20 -5.31
CA GLY A 129 1.53 10.40 -5.72
C GLY A 129 1.40 9.10 -4.92
N PHE A 130 2.52 8.41 -4.70
CA PHE A 130 2.56 7.16 -3.96
C PHE A 130 2.18 7.35 -2.48
N LYS A 131 2.75 8.38 -1.83
CA LYS A 131 2.41 8.74 -0.45
C LYS A 131 0.94 9.16 -0.32
N LYS A 132 0.42 9.91 -1.29
CA LYS A 132 -1.00 10.30 -1.33
C LYS A 132 -1.90 9.07 -1.47
N MET A 133 -1.59 8.17 -2.39
CA MET A 133 -2.31 6.91 -2.57
C MET A 133 -2.36 6.12 -1.26
N LEU A 134 -1.22 5.91 -0.61
CA LEU A 134 -1.16 5.18 0.66
C LEU A 134 -1.95 5.88 1.78
N LYS A 135 -1.90 7.20 1.90
CA LYS A 135 -2.72 7.92 2.90
C LYS A 135 -4.24 7.75 2.71
N ILE A 136 -4.68 7.53 1.48
CA ILE A 136 -6.10 7.35 1.13
C ILE A 136 -6.49 5.86 1.21
N LYS A 137 -5.83 5.00 0.42
CA LYS A 137 -6.08 3.55 0.36
C LYS A 137 -5.84 2.86 1.70
N GLU A 138 -4.77 3.26 2.39
CA GLU A 138 -4.26 2.62 3.61
C GLU A 138 -4.43 3.58 4.80
N ARG A 139 -5.59 4.24 4.87
CA ARG A 139 -5.89 5.33 5.81
C ARG A 139 -5.62 4.96 7.26
N GLN A 140 -6.02 3.76 7.68
CA GLN A 140 -5.84 3.31 9.06
C GLN A 140 -4.35 3.24 9.45
N PHE A 141 -3.49 2.78 8.54
CA PHE A 141 -2.05 2.71 8.78
C PHE A 141 -1.33 4.05 8.59
N PHE A 142 -1.56 4.77 7.48
CA PHE A 142 -0.76 5.96 7.12
C PHE A 142 -1.36 7.30 7.56
N THR A 143 -2.61 7.32 8.01
CA THR A 143 -3.29 8.56 8.44
C THR A 143 -3.71 8.47 9.91
N GLU A 144 -4.47 7.46 10.31
CA GLU A 144 -4.98 7.34 11.68
C GLU A 144 -3.93 6.89 12.68
N LYS A 145 -3.06 5.95 12.28
CA LYS A 145 -1.87 5.52 13.04
C LYS A 145 -2.18 5.20 14.52
N PRO A 146 -3.17 4.35 14.84
CA PRO A 146 -3.58 4.11 16.23
C PRO A 146 -2.44 3.56 17.10
N PHE A 147 -1.46 2.91 16.47
CA PHE A 147 -0.27 2.35 17.11
C PHE A 147 0.86 3.37 17.38
N CYS A 148 0.81 4.61 16.89
CA CYS A 148 1.89 5.61 17.05
C CYS A 148 1.89 6.39 18.39
N LYS A 149 1.02 6.05 19.35
CA LYS A 149 0.72 6.85 20.55
C LYS A 149 1.73 6.81 21.71
#